data_AF-A0A935C7N2-F1
#
_entry.id   AF-A0A935C7N2-F1
#
_cell.length_a   1.000
_cell.length_b   1.000
_cell.length_c   1.000
_cell.angle_alpha   90.00
_cell.angle_beta   90.00
_cell.angle_gamma   90.00
#
_symmetry.space_group_name_H-M   'P 1'
#
loop_
_entity.id
_entity.type
_entity.pdbx_description
1 polymer ?
#
loop_
_entity_poly.entity_id
_entity_poly.type
_entity_poly.pdbx_seq_one_letter_code
_entity_poly.pdbx_strand_id
1 'polypeptide(L)' 'MNLPHRAFVVYIYLKDRANKDGVCWPSVNRIAADTKLSAATVRRAVKDLREAKLIETKQRYRYNGENSSLLYTLK' A
#
# COMPACT_ATOMS: atom_id res chain seq x y z
N MET A 1 -3.67 -1.26 19.30
CA MET A 1 -3.11 -0.51 18.15
C MET A 1 -3.97 0.72 17.92
N ASN A 2 -3.44 1.92 18.15
CA ASN A 2 -4.15 3.15 17.77
C ASN A 2 -3.72 3.54 16.35
N LEU A 3 -4.32 2.89 15.35
CA LEU A 3 -4.01 3.14 13.95
C LEU A 3 -4.89 4.30 13.43
N PRO A 4 -4.33 5.33 12.78
CA PRO A 4 -5.12 6.39 12.18
C PRO A 4 -6.15 5.84 11.19
N HIS A 5 -7.34 6.43 11.13
CA HIS A 5 -8.41 5.98 10.22
C HIS A 5 -7.94 5.87 8.75
N ARG A 6 -7.10 6.82 8.30
CA ARG A 6 -6.46 6.78 6.96
C ARG A 6 -5.70 5.49 6.68
N ALA A 7 -5.01 4.95 7.69
CA ALA A 7 -4.19 3.75 7.55
C ALA A 7 -5.07 2.50 7.58
N PHE A 8 -6.14 2.50 8.38
CA PHE A 8 -7.13 1.43 8.36
C PHE A 8 -7.81 1.29 6.98
N VAL A 9 -8.22 2.40 6.36
CA VAL A 9 -8.82 2.42 5.01
C VAL A 9 -7.87 1.83 3.98
N VAL A 10 -6.59 2.25 3.98
CA VAL A 10 -5.59 1.72 3.05
C VAL A 10 -5.30 0.24 3.32
N TYR A 11 -5.28 -0.20 4.58
CA TYR A 11 -5.07 -1.61 4.93
C TYR A 11 -6.19 -2.50 4.40
N ILE A 12 -7.46 -2.13 4.59
CA ILE A 12 -8.60 -2.87 4.04
C ILE A 12 -8.50 -2.95 2.52
N TYR A 13 -8.19 -1.84 1.86
CA TYR A 13 -8.01 -1.82 0.41
C TYR A 13 -6.91 -2.80 -0.04
N LEU A 14 -5.74 -2.79 0.61
CA LEU A 14 -4.65 -3.70 0.27
C LEU A 14 -5.04 -5.16 0.53
N LYS A 15 -5.82 -5.43 1.59
CA LYS A 15 -6.33 -6.77 1.93
C LYS A 15 -7.31 -7.30 0.91
N ASP A 16 -8.22 -6.47 0.42
CA ASP A 16 -9.18 -6.83 -0.63
C ASP A 16 -8.50 -7.11 -1.98
N ARG A 17 -7.40 -6.39 -2.27
CA ARG A 17 -6.63 -6.54 -3.52
C ARG A 17 -5.51 -7.57 -3.45
N ALA A 18 -5.23 -8.13 -2.27
CA ALA A 18 -4.17 -9.11 -2.10
C ALA A 18 -4.54 -10.45 -2.72
N ASN A 19 -3.56 -11.11 -3.33
CA ASN A 19 -3.71 -12.47 -3.81
C ASN A 19 -3.71 -13.47 -2.63
N LYS A 20 -3.76 -14.78 -2.94
CA LYS A 20 -3.73 -15.86 -1.93
C LYS A 20 -2.47 -15.83 -1.04
N ASP A 21 -1.38 -15.22 -1.50
CA ASP A 21 -0.13 -15.08 -0.75
C ASP A 21 -0.09 -13.80 0.09
N GLY A 22 -1.17 -13.01 0.15
CA GLY A 22 -1.20 -11.75 0.88
C GLY A 22 -0.44 -10.62 0.19
N VAL A 23 -0.22 -10.71 -1.13
CA VAL A 23 0.61 -9.78 -1.89
C VAL A 23 -0.22 -9.01 -2.92
N CYS A 24 0.05 -7.72 -3.08
CA CYS A 24 -0.49 -6.89 -4.15
C CYS A 24 0.51 -5.82 -4.62
N TRP A 25 0.29 -5.22 -5.78
CA TRP A 25 1.18 -4.19 -6.35
C TRP A 25 0.44 -2.98 -6.97
N PRO A 26 -0.60 -2.43 -6.32
CA PRO A 26 -1.25 -1.22 -6.81
C PRO A 26 -0.29 -0.02 -6.76
N SER A 27 -0.39 0.91 -7.71
CA SER A 27 0.34 2.18 -7.61
C SER A 27 -0.28 3.08 -6.53
N VAL A 28 0.50 4.00 -5.97
CA VAL A 28 -0.02 4.99 -4.99
C VAL A 28 -1.20 5.79 -5.57
N ASN A 29 -1.12 6.16 -6.86
CA ASN A 29 -2.19 6.87 -7.54
C ASN A 29 -3.45 6.00 -7.70
N ARG A 30 -3.30 4.69 -7.90
CA ARG A 30 -4.43 3.76 -7.98
C ARG A 30 -5.13 3.63 -6.62
N ILE A 31 -4.37 3.45 -5.55
CA ILE A 31 -4.91 3.42 -4.19
C ILE A 31 -5.66 4.73 -3.91
N ALA A 32 -5.03 5.87 -4.20
CA ALA A 32 -5.61 7.19 -3.99
C ALA A 32 -6.96 7.36 -4.70
N ALA A 33 -7.04 6.99 -5.98
CA ALA A 33 -8.27 7.04 -6.78
C ALA A 33 -9.37 6.13 -6.20
N ASP A 34 -9.03 4.87 -5.90
CA ASP A 34 -10.01 3.88 -5.44
C ASP A 34 -10.49 4.18 -4.00
N THR A 35 -9.62 4.72 -3.13
CA THR A 35 -9.98 5.07 -1.74
C THR A 35 -10.46 6.52 -1.57
N LYS A 36 -10.53 7.31 -2.65
CA LYS A 36 -10.82 8.76 -2.62
C LYS A 36 -9.92 9.55 -1.66
N LEU A 37 -8.66 9.12 -1.51
CA LEU A 37 -7.65 9.79 -0.70
C LEU A 37 -6.67 10.53 -1.60
N SER A 38 -6.01 11.56 -1.09
CA SER A 38 -4.88 12.15 -1.82
C SER A 38 -3.69 11.17 -1.83
N ALA A 39 -2.87 11.22 -2.88
CA ALA A 39 -1.64 10.42 -2.94
C ALA A 39 -0.69 10.71 -1.76
N ALA A 40 -0.69 11.93 -1.22
CA ALA A 40 0.07 12.28 -0.02
C ALA A 40 -0.48 11.57 1.23
N THR A 41 -1.81 11.50 1.37
CA THR A 41 -2.47 10.77 2.46
C THR A 41 -2.19 9.27 2.37
N VAL A 42 -2.22 8.69 1.17
CA VAL A 42 -1.85 7.28 0.96
C VAL A 42 -0.41 7.02 1.38
N ARG A 43 0.55 7.87 1.00
CA ARG A 43 1.95 7.71 1.43
C ARG A 43 2.11 7.75 2.96
N ARG A 44 1.38 8.65 3.63
CA ARG A 44 1.35 8.72 5.11
C ARG A 44 0.73 7.46 5.71
N ALA A 45 -0.40 7.00 5.18
CA ALA A 45 -1.06 5.78 5.61
C ALA A 45 -0.15 4.54 5.46
N VAL A 46 0.54 4.40 4.32
CA VAL A 46 1.52 3.32 4.09
C VAL A 46 2.66 3.41 5.11
N LYS A 47 3.14 4.61 5.45
CA LYS A 47 4.15 4.80 6.50
C LYS A 47 3.62 4.32 7.87
N ASP A 48 2.42 4.74 8.26
CA ASP A 48 1.79 4.30 9.51
C ASP A 48 1.65 2.77 9.58
N LEU A 49 1.25 2.13 8.47
CA LEU A 49 1.11 0.67 8.38
C LEU A 49 2.44 -0.08 8.46
N ARG A 50 3.52 0.49 7.90
CA ARG A 50 4.88 -0.06 8.03
C ARG A 50 5.39 0.04 9.46
N GLU A 51 5.18 1.19 10.11
CA GLU A 51 5.54 1.40 11.52
C GLU A 51 4.76 0.46 12.45
N ALA A 52 3.49 0.22 12.14
CA ALA A 52 2.66 -0.77 12.82
C ALA A 52 3.01 -2.23 12.49
N LYS A 53 3.97 -2.49 11.59
CA LYS A 53 4.39 -3.82 11.11
C LYS A 53 3.26 -4.67 10.50
N LEU A 54 2.22 -4.01 9.97
CA LEU A 54 1.08 -4.66 9.32
C LEU A 54 1.35 -4.95 7.84
N ILE A 55 2.27 -4.21 7.23
CA ILE A 55 2.67 -4.38 5.84
C ILE A 55 4.19 -4.27 5.69
N GLU A 56 4.72 -4.94 4.68
CA GLU A 56 6.03 -4.67 4.11
C GLU A 56 5.89 -4.10 2.70
N THR A 57 6.79 -3.20 2.32
CA THR A 57 6.85 -2.64 0.96
C THR A 57 8.20 -2.93 0.34
N LYS A 58 8.22 -3.49 -0.88
CA LYS A 58 9.45 -3.67 -1.67
C LYS A 58 9.36 -2.90 -2.98
N GLN A 59 10.40 -2.12 -3.28
CA GLN A 59 10.51 -1.46 -4.58
C GLN A 59 10.73 -2.53 -5.66
N ARG A 60 9.96 -2.45 -6.74
CA ARG A 60 10.17 -3.29 -7.91
C ARG A 60 10.87 -2.48 -8.98
N TYR A 61 11.76 -3.14 -9.71
CA TYR A 61 12.42 -2.61 -10.89
C TYR A 61 11.99 -3.46 -12.10
N ARG A 62 11.56 -2.79 -13.18
CA ARG A 62 11.42 -3.43 -14.49
C ARG A 62 12.80 -3.46 -15.16
N TYR A 63 12.99 -4.42 -16.06
CA TYR A 63 14.19 -4.55 -16.90
C TYR A 63 14.57 -3.25 -17.63
N ASN A 64 13.58 -2.41 -17.98
CA ASN A 64 13.78 -1.13 -18.68
C ASN A 64 14.03 0.08 -17.76
N GLY A 65 14.27 -0.10 -16.45
CA GLY A 65 14.60 0.99 -15.53
C GLY A 65 13.42 1.90 -15.11
N GLU A 66 12.22 1.67 -15.64
CA GLU A 66 11.03 2.42 -15.22
C GLU A 66 10.59 2.05 -13.79
N ASN A 67 10.27 3.08 -12.99
CA ASN A 67 9.72 2.95 -11.65
C ASN A 67 8.47 2.08 -11.66
N SER A 68 8.58 0.84 -11.16
CA SER A 68 7.43 -0.03 -11.01
C SER A 68 6.68 0.29 -9.72
N SER A 69 5.40 -0.10 -9.68
CA SER A 69 4.60 0.01 -8.47
C SER A 69 5.25 -0.76 -7.31
N LEU A 70 5.05 -0.25 -6.10
CA LEU A 70 5.49 -0.90 -4.87
C LEU A 70 4.81 -2.27 -4.75
N LEU A 71 5.57 -3.29 -4.39
CA LEU A 71 5.04 -4.56 -3.91
C LEU A 71 4.64 -4.36 -2.44
N TYR A 72 3.39 -4.64 -2.11
CA TYR A 72 2.89 -4.67 -0.75
C TYR A 72 2.69 -6.11 -0.33
N THR A 73 3.18 -6.46 0.85
CA THR A 73 3.02 -7.77 1.47
C THR A 73 2.36 -7.57 2.81
N LEU A 74 1.18 -8.16 3.00
CA LEU A 74 0.45 -8.13 4.26
C LEU A 74 1.11 -9.08 5.27
N LYS A 75 1.09 -8.70 6.54
CA LYS A 75 1.57 -9.51 7.67
C LYS A 75 0.41 -10.02 8.51
#